data_AF-A0A1E4GVB2-F1
#
_entry.id   AF-A0A1E4GVB2-F1
#
_cell.length_a   1.000
_cell.length_b   1.000
_cell.length_c   1.000
_cell.angle_alpha   90.00
_cell.angle_beta   90.00
_cell.angle_gamma   90.00
#
_symmetry.space_group_name_H-M   'P 1'
#
loop_
_entity.id
_entity.type
_entity.pdbx_description
1 polymer ?
#
loop_
_entity_poly.entity_id
_entity_poly.type
_entity_poly.pdbx_seq_one_letter_code
_entity_poly.pdbx_strand_id
1 'polypeptide(L)'
;MALFFDAPWFDGKLEERGLSRTVLAAVAGLSEADLALVFKDQGELSAGQVAAFAELLGVTAEEVANRAGVSTPTPVSDADGRDAAGPGAREPDGDRRIAALERRVALLEAQVARLLARHDV
;
A
#
# COMPACT_ATOMS: atom_id res chain seq x y z
N MET A 1 17.95 8.45 -4.37
CA MET A 1 18.35 8.78 -2.99
C MET A 1 17.29 9.69 -2.41
N ALA A 2 16.39 9.13 -1.61
CA ALA A 2 15.64 9.89 -0.61
C ALA A 2 15.70 9.04 0.67
N LEU A 3 16.37 9.61 1.68
CA LEU A 3 16.63 9.02 2.99
C LEU A 3 15.72 9.66 4.06
N PHE A 4 14.76 10.48 3.65
CA PHE A 4 13.93 11.33 4.50
C PHE A 4 12.55 11.51 3.87
N PHE A 5 11.54 11.73 4.70
CA PHE A 5 10.17 12.01 4.29
C PHE A 5 10.01 13.36 3.54
N ASP A 6 9.51 13.32 2.31
CA ASP A 6 9.26 14.48 1.43
C ASP A 6 7.86 15.08 1.67
N ALA A 7 7.67 15.73 2.83
CA ALA A 7 6.39 16.33 3.20
C ALA A 7 5.82 17.32 2.16
N PRO A 8 6.61 18.23 1.55
CA PRO A 8 6.10 19.15 0.53
C PRO A 8 5.50 18.42 -0.68
N TRP A 9 6.08 17.29 -1.09
CA TRP A 9 5.53 16.50 -2.19
C TRP A 9 4.21 15.84 -1.84
N PHE A 10 4.09 15.27 -0.62
CA PHE A 10 2.82 14.70 -0.15
C PHE A 10 1.73 15.76 -0.07
N ASP A 11 2.04 16.94 0.46
CA ASP A 11 1.11 18.07 0.54
C ASP A 11 0.66 18.51 -0.85
N GLY A 12 1.59 18.72 -1.77
CA GLY A 12 1.25 19.10 -3.14
C GLY A 12 0.35 18.07 -3.84
N LYS A 13 0.60 16.78 -3.64
CA LYS A 13 -0.25 15.70 -4.21
C LYS A 13 -1.65 15.67 -3.60
N LEU A 14 -1.79 16.00 -2.32
CA LEU A 14 -3.08 16.13 -1.67
C LEU A 14 -3.83 17.38 -2.18
N GLU A 15 -3.15 18.52 -2.30
CA GLU A 15 -3.71 19.77 -2.81
C GLU A 15 -4.22 19.65 -4.25
N GLU A 16 -3.46 19.00 -5.15
CA GLU A 16 -3.89 18.68 -6.53
C GLU A 16 -5.25 17.97 -6.58
N ARG A 17 -5.61 17.23 -5.52
CA ARG A 17 -6.84 16.43 -5.42
C ARG A 17 -7.88 17.06 -4.48
N GLY A 18 -7.59 18.21 -3.88
CA GLY A 18 -8.45 18.82 -2.86
C GLY A 18 -8.60 17.96 -1.59
N LEU A 19 -7.60 17.13 -1.29
CA LEU A 19 -7.58 16.24 -0.14
C LEU A 19 -6.80 16.85 1.03
N SER A 20 -7.07 16.37 2.24
CA SER A 20 -6.33 16.76 3.44
C SER A 20 -5.50 15.61 3.98
N ARG A 21 -4.52 15.92 4.83
CA ARG A 21 -3.74 14.90 5.56
C ARG A 21 -4.61 14.01 6.44
N THR A 22 -5.74 14.51 6.95
CA THR A 22 -6.72 13.69 7.70
C THR A 22 -7.29 12.56 6.83
N VAL A 23 -7.55 12.82 5.54
CA VAL A 23 -7.99 11.78 4.59
C VAL A 23 -6.87 10.77 4.34
N LEU A 24 -5.63 11.25 4.21
CA LEU A 24 -4.45 10.39 4.06
C LEU A 24 -4.25 9.47 5.28
N ALA A 25 -4.45 9.98 6.50
CA ALA A 25 -4.41 9.18 7.72
C ALA A 25 -5.51 8.12 7.72
N ALA A 26 -6.74 8.53 7.42
CA ALA A 26 -7.91 7.66 7.45
C ALA A 26 -7.79 6.48 6.46
N VAL A 27 -7.33 6.72 5.23
CA VAL A 27 -7.18 5.62 4.23
C VAL A 27 -6.12 4.61 4.64
N ALA A 28 -5.09 5.04 5.37
CA ALA A 28 -4.02 4.20 5.87
C ALA A 28 -4.31 3.58 7.25
N GLY A 29 -5.48 3.84 7.83
CA GLY A 29 -5.82 3.39 9.18
C GLY A 29 -4.92 3.96 10.27
N LEU A 30 -4.30 5.12 10.02
CA LEU A 30 -3.45 5.84 10.97
C LEU A 30 -4.28 6.85 11.76
N SER A 31 -3.88 7.10 13.01
CA SER A 31 -4.33 8.30 13.70
C SER A 31 -3.63 9.54 13.12
N GLU A 32 -4.24 10.72 13.29
CA GLU A 32 -3.60 11.98 12.85
C GLU A 32 -2.27 12.24 13.59
N ALA A 33 -2.15 11.76 14.83
CA ALA A 33 -0.91 11.85 15.62
C ALA A 33 0.18 10.95 15.04
N ASP A 34 -0.16 9.72 14.66
CA ASP A 34 0.80 8.79 14.03
C ASP A 34 1.23 9.31 12.66
N LEU A 35 0.30 9.83 11.86
CA LEU A 35 0.64 10.47 10.59
C LEU A 35 1.56 11.68 10.80
N ALA A 36 1.34 12.47 11.86
CA ALA A 36 2.21 13.59 12.19
C ALA A 36 3.63 13.16 12.58
N LEU A 37 3.80 11.98 13.20
CA LEU A 37 5.12 11.40 13.48
C LEU A 37 5.81 10.94 12.19
N VAL A 38 5.08 10.29 11.29
CA VAL A 38 5.60 9.92 9.95
C VAL A 38 6.06 11.17 9.19
N PHE A 39 5.26 12.25 9.18
CA PHE A 39 5.61 13.52 8.52
C PHE A 39 6.81 14.25 9.16
N LYS A 40 7.19 13.86 10.39
CA LYS A 40 8.38 14.36 11.10
C LYS A 40 9.59 13.43 10.95
N ASP A 41 9.48 12.38 10.14
CA ASP A 41 10.51 11.35 9.98
C ASP A 41 10.76 10.55 11.29
N GLN A 42 9.74 10.49 12.17
CA GLN A 42 9.78 9.82 13.48
C GLN A 42 8.86 8.59 13.56
N GLY A 43 8.19 8.24 12.46
CA GLY A 43 7.26 7.11 12.39
C GLY A 43 7.53 6.25 11.16
N GLU A 44 7.23 4.96 11.26
CA GLU A 44 7.41 4.00 10.18
C GLU A 44 6.10 3.74 9.44
N LEU A 45 6.18 3.55 8.12
CA LEU A 45 5.06 3.10 7.30
C LEU A 45 5.23 1.62 6.96
N SER A 46 4.17 0.85 7.20
CA SER A 46 4.06 -0.52 6.70
C SER A 46 3.78 -0.55 5.19
N ALA A 47 4.08 -1.68 4.56
CA ALA A 47 3.79 -1.88 3.12
C ALA A 47 2.31 -1.67 2.76
N GLY A 48 1.38 -2.01 3.65
CA GLY A 48 -0.05 -1.76 3.45
C GLY A 48 -0.41 -0.28 3.45
N GLN A 49 0.23 0.51 4.32
CA GLN A 49 0.02 1.96 4.39
C GLN A 49 0.63 2.67 3.17
N VAL A 50 1.80 2.22 2.71
CA VAL A 50 2.41 2.70 1.46
C VAL A 50 1.49 2.43 0.26
N ALA A 51 0.88 1.24 0.20
CA ALA A 51 -0.08 0.91 -0.85
C ALA A 51 -1.34 1.80 -0.79
N ALA A 52 -1.88 2.04 0.41
CA ALA A 52 -3.03 2.91 0.60
C ALA A 52 -2.74 4.36 0.18
N PHE A 53 -1.55 4.88 0.51
CA PHE A 53 -1.09 6.19 0.04
C PHE A 53 -0.98 6.23 -1.48
N ALA A 54 -0.40 5.20 -2.09
CA ALA A 54 -0.24 5.12 -3.54
C ALA A 54 -1.58 5.13 -4.29
N GLU A 55 -2.56 4.37 -3.78
CA GLU A 55 -3.92 4.34 -4.33
C GLU A 55 -4.60 5.72 -4.21
N LEU A 56 -4.54 6.37 -3.04
CA LEU A 56 -5.16 7.68 -2.82
C LEU A 56 -4.51 8.78 -3.68
N LEU A 57 -3.18 8.77 -3.77
CA LEU A 57 -2.41 9.77 -4.50
C LEU A 57 -2.30 9.44 -6.00
N GLY A 58 -2.80 8.29 -6.46
CA GLY A 58 -2.76 7.88 -7.87
C GLY A 58 -1.34 7.76 -8.43
N VAL A 59 -0.41 7.25 -7.62
CA VAL A 59 1.01 7.01 -8.00
C VAL A 59 1.40 5.56 -7.69
N THR A 60 2.64 5.17 -7.98
CA THR A 60 3.14 3.83 -7.63
C THR A 60 3.53 3.74 -6.16
N ALA A 61 3.43 2.55 -5.57
CA ALA A 61 3.92 2.29 -4.21
C ALA A 61 5.43 2.52 -4.07
N GLU A 62 6.20 2.27 -5.14
CA GLU A 62 7.63 2.56 -5.19
C GLU A 62 7.90 4.07 -5.06
N GLU A 63 7.17 4.91 -5.78
CA GLU A 63 7.31 6.37 -5.66
C GLU A 63 6.97 6.83 -4.24
N VAL A 64 5.89 6.32 -3.66
CA VAL A 64 5.53 6.63 -2.27
C VAL A 64 6.62 6.19 -1.29
N ALA A 65 7.15 4.98 -1.42
CA ALA A 65 8.21 4.47 -0.54
C ALA A 65 9.47 5.32 -0.64
N ASN A 66 9.89 5.66 -1.86
CA ASN A 66 11.01 6.57 -2.12
C ASN A 66 10.79 7.93 -1.48
N ARG A 67 9.61 8.55 -1.69
CA ARG A 67 9.25 9.87 -1.14
C ARG A 67 9.08 9.85 0.38
N ALA A 68 8.67 8.73 0.95
CA ALA A 68 8.52 8.58 2.38
C ALA A 68 9.85 8.27 3.09
N GLY A 69 10.97 8.14 2.36
CA GLY A 69 12.26 7.76 2.94
C GLY A 69 12.31 6.29 3.42
N VAL A 70 11.33 5.47 3.02
CA VAL A 70 11.19 4.10 3.50
C VAL A 70 11.96 3.17 2.57
N SER A 71 13.04 2.58 3.07
CA SER A 71 13.81 1.55 2.36
C SER A 71 13.14 0.18 2.36
N THR A 72 11.86 0.09 2.74
CA THR A 72 11.14 -1.18 2.79
C THR A 72 11.18 -1.78 1.40
N PRO A 73 11.77 -2.98 1.21
CA PRO A 73 11.50 -3.73 0.01
C PRO A 73 10.00 -3.93 -0.03
N THR A 74 9.32 -3.19 -0.92
CA THR A 74 7.97 -3.55 -1.34
C THR A 74 8.09 -5.01 -1.76
N PRO A 75 7.16 -5.91 -1.41
CA PRO A 75 7.20 -7.27 -1.93
C PRO A 75 7.14 -7.17 -3.45
N VAL A 76 8.31 -7.24 -4.08
CA VAL A 76 8.45 -7.56 -5.49
C VAL A 76 7.73 -8.89 -5.60
N SER A 77 6.65 -8.90 -6.38
CA SER A 77 6.21 -10.17 -6.95
C SER A 77 7.27 -10.51 -7.98
N ASP A 78 8.38 -11.10 -7.52
CA ASP A 78 9.40 -11.66 -8.39
C ASP A 78 8.80 -12.84 -9.16
N ALA A 79 8.32 -12.52 -10.35
CA ALA A 79 8.61 -13.29 -11.55
C ALA A 79 8.85 -12.23 -12.63
N ASP A 80 10.05 -11.96 -13.12
CA ASP A 80 11.20 -12.81 -13.30
C ASP A 80 12.41 -11.88 -13.53
N GLY A 81 13.54 -12.16 -12.88
CA GLY A 81 14.78 -11.47 -13.19
C GLY A 81 15.33 -11.95 -14.53
N ARG A 82 15.14 -11.17 -15.61
CA ARG A 82 16.24 -10.57 -16.38
C ARG A 82 15.77 -9.92 -17.69
N ASP A 83 16.53 -8.87 -18.00
CA ASP A 83 16.78 -8.27 -19.31
C ASP A 83 15.85 -7.16 -19.79
N ALA A 84 16.52 -6.04 -20.09
CA ALA A 84 16.00 -4.84 -20.69
C ALA A 84 15.32 -5.08 -22.04
N ALA A 85 14.13 -4.51 -22.25
CA ALA A 85 13.77 -3.73 -23.45
C ALA A 85 12.26 -3.41 -23.50
N GLY A 86 11.94 -2.11 -23.58
CA GLY A 86 10.86 -1.59 -24.43
C GLY A 86 9.44 -1.47 -23.84
N PRO A 87 8.69 -0.40 -24.17
CA PRO A 87 7.33 -0.17 -23.70
C PRO A 87 6.33 -0.86 -24.64
N GLY A 88 5.54 -1.81 -24.12
CA GLY A 88 4.39 -2.35 -24.87
C GLY A 88 3.99 -3.76 -24.47
N ALA A 89 3.28 -3.90 -23.36
CA ALA A 89 2.26 -4.93 -23.13
C ALA A 89 1.79 -4.82 -21.67
N ARG A 90 0.81 -3.93 -21.43
CA ARG A 90 0.05 -3.96 -20.18
C ARG A 90 -1.13 -4.91 -20.42
N GLU A 91 -1.34 -5.81 -19.45
CA GLU A 91 -2.48 -6.76 -19.28
C GLU A 91 -2.31 -8.17 -19.87
N PRO A 92 -2.78 -9.25 -19.17
CA PRO A 92 -3.78 -9.27 -18.10
C PRO A 92 -3.25 -9.85 -16.77
N ASP A 93 -3.04 -8.98 -15.78
CA ASP A 93 -2.64 -9.35 -14.41
C ASP A 93 -3.85 -9.44 -13.46
N GLY A 94 -5.00 -8.90 -13.89
CA GLY A 94 -6.24 -8.81 -13.11
C GLY A 94 -6.86 -10.17 -12.78
N ASP A 95 -7.06 -11.03 -13.77
CA ASP A 95 -7.68 -12.35 -13.58
C ASP A 95 -6.90 -13.24 -12.60
N ARG A 96 -5.56 -13.16 -12.64
CA ARG A 96 -4.70 -13.92 -11.71
C ARG A 96 -4.80 -13.39 -10.29
N ARG A 97 -4.85 -12.07 -10.14
CA ARG A 97 -5.04 -11.41 -8.83
C ARG A 97 -6.41 -11.72 -8.24
N ILE A 98 -7.46 -11.68 -9.04
CA ILE A 98 -8.84 -12.01 -8.63
C ILE A 98 -8.88 -13.48 -8.19
N ALA A 99 -8.36 -14.41 -8.98
CA ALA A 99 -8.33 -15.82 -8.61
C ALA A 99 -7.52 -16.10 -7.32
N ALA A 100 -6.45 -15.33 -7.06
CA ALA A 100 -5.69 -15.43 -5.82
C ALA A 100 -6.47 -14.90 -4.61
N LEU A 101 -7.22 -13.82 -4.79
CA LEU A 101 -8.10 -13.27 -3.74
C LEU A 101 -9.26 -14.21 -3.43
N GLU A 102 -9.91 -14.79 -4.44
CA GLU A 102 -10.99 -15.76 -4.28
C GLU A 102 -10.54 -16.99 -3.46
N ARG A 103 -9.33 -17.50 -3.72
CA ARG A 103 -8.76 -18.60 -2.93
C ARG A 103 -8.51 -18.21 -1.47
N ARG A 104 -8.04 -16.99 -1.21
CA ARG A 104 -7.82 -16.49 0.15
C ARG A 104 -9.13 -16.30 0.90
N VAL A 105 -10.17 -15.79 0.23
CA VAL A 105 -11.52 -15.67 0.80
C VAL A 105 -12.07 -17.04 1.18
N ALA A 106 -12.00 -18.03 0.28
CA ALA A 106 -12.48 -19.37 0.58
C ALA A 106 -11.78 -20.01 1.80
N LEU A 107 -10.47 -19.78 1.96
CA LEU A 107 -9.73 -20.26 3.14
C LEU A 107 -10.16 -19.56 4.42
N LEU A 108 -10.40 -18.24 4.38
CA LEU A 108 -10.85 -17.47 5.53
C LEU A 108 -12.27 -17.86 5.94
N GLU A 109 -13.19 -18.01 4.99
CA GLU A 109 -14.55 -18.49 5.26
C GLU A 109 -14.53 -19.86 5.94
N ALA A 110 -13.67 -20.78 5.48
CA ALA A 110 -13.51 -22.10 6.10
C ALA A 110 -12.89 -22.04 7.52
N GLN A 111 -12.09 -21.01 7.82
CA GLN A 111 -11.56 -20.79 9.17
C GLN A 111 -12.62 -20.18 10.09
N VAL A 112 -13.39 -19.21 9.60
CA VAL A 112 -14.51 -18.59 10.34
C VAL A 112 -15.58 -19.62 10.66
N ALA A 113 -15.98 -20.44 9.68
CA ALA A 113 -16.94 -21.52 9.91
C ALA A 113 -16.47 -22.51 10.99
N ARG A 114 -15.17 -22.84 10.99
CA ARG A 114 -14.58 -23.69 12.04
C ARG A 114 -14.55 -23.01 13.41
N LEU A 115 -14.30 -21.71 13.49
CA LEU A 115 -14.30 -20.97 14.74
C LEU A 115 -15.71 -20.83 15.31
N LEU A 116 -16.69 -20.50 14.46
CA LEU A 116 -18.10 -20.41 14.85
C LEU A 116 -18.62 -21.76 15.35
N ALA A 117 -18.31 -22.86 14.65
CA ALA A 117 -18.69 -24.22 15.09
C ALA A 117 -18.06 -24.64 16.43
N ARG A 118 -16.92 -24.04 16.82
CA ARG A 118 -16.29 -24.29 18.13
C ARG A 118 -16.89 -23.48 19.28
N HIS A 119 -17.66 -22.44 18.96
CA HIS A 119 -18.25 -21.53 19.93
C HIS A 119 -19.75 -21.82 20.19
N ASP A 120 -20.33 -22.75 19.43
CA ASP A 120 -21.72 -23.24 19.55
C ASP A 120 -21.84 -24.56 20.35
N VAL A 121 -20.79 -24.92 21.11
CA VAL A 121 -20.73 -26.05 22.07
C VAL A 121 -20.47 -25.50 23.46
#